data_AF-A0A443ITA8-F1
#
_entry.id   AF-A0A443ITA8-F1
#
_cell.length_a   1.000
_cell.length_b   1.000
_cell.length_c   1.000
_cell.angle_alpha   90.00
_cell.angle_beta   90.00
_cell.angle_gamma   90.00
#
_symmetry.space_group_name_H-M   'P 1'
#
loop_
_entity.id
_entity.type
_entity.pdbx_description
1 polymer ?
#
loop_
_entity_poly.entity_id
_entity_poly.type
_entity_poly.pdbx_seq_one_letter_code
_entity_poly.pdbx_strand_id
1 'polypeptide(L)'
;MTITDKRAMIVVGKEGFIDWAWSSEPLLKSGVFYRARQEVIELPSASLAAQEVDGDEGRYGYHHPGGIWLGSEPVHEMTVFSPSNDQMTISLLLYPDRAPSRWEMAELKEEPVLDSFDKFMDGRTS
;
A
#
# COMPACT_ATOMS: atom_id res chain seq x y z
N MET A 1 -8.51 -21.45 10.72
CA MET A 1 -9.78 -20.69 10.63
C MET A 1 -9.46 -19.45 9.81
N THR A 2 -9.86 -19.42 8.53
CA THR A 2 -9.63 -18.29 7.64
C THR A 2 -10.75 -17.27 7.83
N ILE A 3 -10.39 -16.03 8.17
CA ILE A 3 -11.35 -14.93 8.40
C ILE A 3 -11.94 -14.44 7.06
N THR A 4 -11.18 -14.53 5.98
CA THR A 4 -11.60 -14.15 4.61
C THR A 4 -10.69 -14.81 3.58
N ASP A 5 -11.21 -15.05 2.38
CA ASP A 5 -10.44 -15.49 1.21
C ASP A 5 -9.82 -14.30 0.45
N LYS A 6 -10.15 -13.07 0.84
CA LYS A 6 -9.59 -11.84 0.26
C LYS A 6 -8.19 -11.57 0.76
N ARG A 7 -7.37 -10.96 -0.10
CA ARG A 7 -6.08 -10.37 0.28
C ARG A 7 -6.33 -9.02 0.95
N ALA A 8 -6.33 -9.02 2.28
CA ALA A 8 -6.75 -7.87 3.08
C ALA A 8 -5.85 -7.64 4.30
N MET A 9 -5.78 -6.41 4.78
CA MET A 9 -5.09 -6.03 6.00
C MET A 9 -5.95 -5.05 6.80
N ILE A 10 -5.97 -5.21 8.12
CA ILE A 10 -6.46 -4.17 9.04
C ILE A 10 -5.25 -3.46 9.62
N VAL A 11 -5.27 -2.13 9.59
CA VAL A 11 -4.25 -1.26 10.19
C VAL A 11 -4.91 -0.37 11.22
N VAL A 12 -4.35 -0.31 12.42
CA VAL A 12 -4.73 0.67 13.44
C VAL A 12 -3.64 1.72 13.54
N GLY A 13 -4.04 2.96 13.29
CA GLY A 13 -3.19 4.14 13.41
C GLY A 13 -3.44 4.87 14.72
N LYS A 14 -2.37 5.34 15.36
CA LYS A 14 -2.41 6.21 16.53
C LYS A 14 -1.27 7.21 16.47
N GLU A 15 -1.58 8.49 16.70
CA GLU A 15 -0.58 9.58 16.75
C GLU A 15 0.31 9.67 15.49
N GLY A 16 -0.24 9.35 14.31
CA GLY A 16 0.51 9.38 13.04
C GLY A 16 1.34 8.13 12.74
N PHE A 17 1.31 7.12 13.62
CA PHE A 17 2.05 5.87 13.45
C PHE A 17 1.11 4.66 13.39
N ILE A 18 1.61 3.57 12.81
CA ILE A 18 0.95 2.27 12.85
C ILE A 18 1.20 1.66 14.23
N ASP A 19 0.14 1.50 15.03
CA ASP A 19 0.19 0.85 16.35
C ASP A 19 0.18 -0.68 16.21
N TRP A 20 -0.75 -1.21 15.39
CA TRP A 20 -0.71 -2.61 14.98
C TRP A 20 -1.37 -2.82 13.63
N ALA A 21 -1.01 -3.93 12.98
CA ALA A 21 -1.62 -4.36 11.74
C ALA A 21 -1.81 -5.88 11.72
N TRP A 22 -2.86 -6.34 11.04
CA TRP A 22 -3.13 -7.76 10.85
C TRP A 22 -3.50 -8.04 9.39
N SER A 23 -2.64 -8.79 8.70
CA SER A 23 -2.89 -9.32 7.36
C SER A 23 -3.69 -10.63 7.36
N SER A 24 -4.58 -10.80 6.38
CA SER A 24 -5.22 -12.07 6.09
C SER A 24 -4.21 -13.12 5.64
N GLU A 25 -4.54 -14.40 5.80
CA GLU A 25 -3.67 -15.50 5.39
C GLU A 25 -3.31 -15.46 3.88
N PRO A 26 -4.24 -15.18 2.94
CA PRO A 26 -3.90 -14.98 1.54
C PRO A 26 -2.90 -13.84 1.30
N LEU A 27 -3.05 -12.71 2.01
CA LEU A 27 -2.14 -11.57 1.86
C LEU A 27 -0.74 -11.89 2.43
N LEU A 28 -0.68 -12.56 3.58
CA LEU A 28 0.57 -13.04 4.17
C LEU A 28 1.32 -13.98 3.22
N LYS A 29 0.62 -14.92 2.59
CA LYS A 29 1.20 -15.84 1.60
C LYS A 29 1.76 -15.13 0.36
N SER A 30 1.25 -13.94 0.05
CA SER A 30 1.79 -13.09 -1.02
C SER A 30 2.97 -12.19 -0.59
N GLY A 31 3.35 -12.20 0.68
CA GLY A 31 4.52 -11.48 1.19
C GLY A 31 4.25 -10.05 1.67
N VAL A 32 3.00 -9.62 1.80
CA VAL A 32 2.63 -8.27 2.23
C VAL A 32 2.22 -8.28 3.72
N PHE A 33 3.12 -7.81 4.58
CA PHE A 33 2.88 -7.69 6.02
C PHE A 33 3.84 -6.71 6.69
N TYR A 34 3.35 -6.01 7.72
CA TYR A 34 4.19 -5.18 8.58
C TYR A 34 4.88 -6.01 9.66
N ARG A 35 6.13 -5.68 9.96
CA ARG A 35 6.85 -6.18 11.14
C ARG A 35 6.68 -5.23 12.33
N ALA A 36 5.43 -4.86 12.61
CA ALA A 36 5.06 -3.79 13.55
C ALA A 36 5.56 -3.97 15.00
N ARG A 37 6.07 -5.15 15.38
CA ARG A 37 6.70 -5.37 16.71
C ARG A 37 8.19 -5.01 16.78
N GLN A 38 8.82 -4.69 15.65
CA GLN A 38 10.26 -4.46 15.57
C GLN A 38 10.61 -3.03 15.16
N GLU A 39 9.69 -2.32 14.50
CA GLU A 39 9.92 -1.03 13.89
C GLU A 39 8.73 -0.09 14.14
N VAL A 40 9.03 1.18 14.42
CA VAL A 40 8.05 2.26 14.43
C VAL A 40 7.82 2.67 12.99
N ILE A 41 6.60 2.55 12.49
CA ILE A 41 6.24 2.80 11.11
C ILE A 41 5.25 3.96 11.07
N GLU A 42 5.59 5.02 10.36
CA GLU A 42 4.68 6.15 10.13
C GLU A 42 3.51 5.73 9.24
N LEU A 43 2.33 6.30 9.50
CA LEU A 43 1.24 6.21 8.55
C LEU A 43 1.65 6.90 7.25
N PRO A 44 1.39 6.29 6.08
CA PRO A 44 1.65 6.97 4.82
C PRO A 44 0.88 8.29 4.77
N SER A 45 1.57 9.40 4.51
CA SER A 45 0.96 10.74 4.52
C SER A 45 -0.18 10.91 3.49
N ALA A 46 -0.17 10.08 2.44
CA ALA A 46 -1.21 10.05 1.42
C ALA A 46 -2.38 9.09 1.75
N SER A 47 -2.32 8.35 2.86
CA SER A 47 -3.40 7.46 3.27
C SER A 47 -4.61 8.22 3.82
N LEU A 48 -5.80 7.62 3.74
CA LEU A 48 -6.99 8.19 4.38
C LEU A 48 -6.80 8.28 5.90
N ALA A 49 -6.08 7.32 6.50
CA ALA A 49 -5.71 7.34 7.92
C ALA A 49 -4.90 8.57 8.34
N ALA A 50 -4.12 9.17 7.43
CA ALA A 50 -3.30 10.35 7.73
C ALA A 50 -3.95 11.68 7.28
N GLN A 51 -4.88 11.64 6.33
CA GLN A 51 -5.43 12.85 5.70
C GLN A 51 -6.64 13.47 6.42
N GLU A 52 -7.14 12.86 7.49
CA GLU A 52 -8.30 13.35 8.27
C GLU A 52 -9.51 13.74 7.37
N VAL A 53 -9.86 12.86 6.43
CA VAL A 53 -11.03 13.05 5.54
C VAL A 53 -12.36 12.99 6.31
N ASP A 54 -13.45 13.46 5.68
CA ASP A 54 -14.79 13.28 6.26
C ASP A 54 -15.07 11.78 6.51
N GLY A 55 -15.77 11.48 7.60
CA GLY A 55 -16.09 10.11 8.00
C GLY A 55 -16.89 9.34 6.94
N ASP A 56 -17.73 10.01 6.15
CA ASP A 56 -18.46 9.35 5.05
C ASP A 56 -17.55 9.04 3.85
N GLU A 57 -16.60 9.93 3.53
CA GLU A 57 -15.58 9.70 2.51
C GLU A 57 -14.63 8.56 2.93
N GLY A 58 -14.20 8.57 4.19
CA GLY A 58 -13.39 7.50 4.77
C GLY A 58 -14.06 6.13 4.67
N ARG A 59 -15.37 6.06 4.96
CA ARG A 59 -16.15 4.81 4.87
C ARG A 59 -16.43 4.36 3.44
N TYR A 60 -16.64 5.28 2.50
CA TYR A 60 -16.78 4.93 1.08
C TYR A 60 -15.46 4.35 0.54
N GLY A 61 -14.35 4.91 1.01
CA GLY A 61 -13.01 4.45 0.70
C GLY A 61 -12.42 5.06 -0.56
N TYR A 62 -11.11 4.85 -0.75
CA TYR A 62 -10.33 5.41 -1.84
C TYR A 62 -9.41 4.36 -2.45
N HIS A 63 -9.23 4.42 -3.78
CA HIS A 63 -8.31 3.55 -4.51
C HIS A 63 -6.95 4.24 -4.65
N HIS A 64 -6.00 3.84 -3.81
CA HIS A 64 -4.62 4.29 -3.89
C HIS A 64 -3.86 3.58 -5.02
N PRO A 65 -2.94 4.29 -5.69
CA PRO A 65 -1.92 3.63 -6.50
C PRO A 65 -0.99 2.79 -5.62
N GLY A 66 -0.21 1.92 -6.26
CA GLY A 66 0.83 1.17 -5.56
C GLY A 66 1.88 2.08 -4.92
N GLY A 67 2.46 1.62 -3.81
CA GLY A 67 3.50 2.35 -3.08
C GLY A 67 3.02 3.32 -2.01
N ILE A 68 1.71 3.59 -1.91
CA ILE A 68 1.15 4.33 -0.76
C ILE A 68 1.13 3.43 0.47
N TRP A 69 0.50 2.27 0.33
CA TRP A 69 0.52 1.20 1.32
C TRP A 69 1.57 0.14 0.94
N LEU A 70 1.90 -0.76 1.86
CA LEU A 70 2.98 -1.72 1.70
C LEU A 70 2.87 -2.55 0.40
N GLY A 71 3.90 -2.48 -0.44
CA GLY A 71 3.97 -3.17 -1.72
C GLY A 71 3.76 -2.25 -2.92
N SER A 72 3.85 -2.81 -4.12
CA SER A 72 3.71 -2.08 -5.39
C SER A 72 2.32 -2.19 -6.01
N GLU A 73 1.38 -2.82 -5.31
CA GLU A 73 0.02 -3.07 -5.79
C GLU A 73 -0.91 -1.92 -5.40
N PRO A 74 -1.91 -1.59 -6.24
CA PRO A 74 -2.96 -0.66 -5.84
C PRO A 74 -3.75 -1.21 -4.66
N VAL A 75 -4.26 -0.32 -3.80
CA VAL A 75 -4.98 -0.69 -2.58
C VAL A 75 -6.28 0.10 -2.48
N HIS A 76 -7.39 -0.59 -2.23
CA HIS A 76 -8.61 0.08 -1.80
C HIS A 76 -8.60 0.22 -0.28
N GLU A 77 -8.53 1.45 0.22
CA GLU A 77 -8.54 1.78 1.64
C GLU A 77 -9.92 2.26 2.04
N MET A 78 -10.48 1.71 3.13
CA MET A 78 -11.65 2.25 3.83
C MET A 78 -11.26 2.52 5.27
N THR A 79 -11.60 3.69 5.80
CA THR A 79 -11.11 4.16 7.10
C THR A 79 -12.23 4.68 7.97
N VAL A 80 -12.19 4.33 9.25
CA VAL A 80 -13.03 4.94 10.29
C VAL A 80 -12.16 5.67 11.30
N PHE A 81 -12.63 6.84 11.72
CA PHE A 81 -11.96 7.70 12.68
C PHE A 81 -12.62 7.56 14.06
N SER A 82 -11.82 7.63 15.12
CA SER A 82 -12.29 7.73 16.50
C SER A 82 -11.88 9.08 17.09
N PRO A 83 -12.72 10.14 16.95
CA PRO A 83 -12.38 11.48 17.42
C PRO A 83 -12.28 11.57 18.94
N SER A 84 -12.96 10.68 19.67
CA SER A 84 -13.04 10.70 21.14
C SER A 84 -11.84 10.03 21.83
N ASN A 85 -11.03 9.27 21.10
CA ASN A 85 -9.91 8.48 21.64
C ASN A 85 -8.63 8.83 20.86
N ASP A 86 -7.82 9.76 21.40
CA ASP A 86 -6.42 10.01 21.01
C ASP A 86 -6.11 10.04 19.49
N GLN A 87 -7.04 10.52 18.65
CA GLN A 87 -6.89 10.52 17.19
C GLN A 87 -6.55 9.14 16.60
N MET A 88 -7.30 8.11 17.00
CA MET A 88 -7.12 6.75 16.46
C MET A 88 -7.86 6.57 15.13
N THR A 89 -7.24 5.83 14.20
CA THR A 89 -7.83 5.41 12.93
C THR A 89 -7.80 3.90 12.78
N ILE A 90 -8.79 3.35 12.06
CA ILE A 90 -8.82 1.95 11.66
C ILE A 90 -9.04 1.91 10.15
N SER A 91 -8.03 1.46 9.41
CA SER A 91 -8.09 1.27 7.96
C SER A 91 -8.23 -0.22 7.61
N LEU A 92 -9.19 -0.53 6.75
CA LEU A 92 -9.28 -1.78 6.01
C LEU A 92 -8.63 -1.58 4.63
N LEU A 93 -7.59 -2.36 4.35
CA LEU A 93 -6.86 -2.36 3.09
C LEU A 93 -7.22 -3.61 2.30
N LEU A 94 -7.75 -3.42 1.09
CA LEU A 94 -8.04 -4.51 0.16
C LEU A 94 -7.07 -4.46 -1.02
N TYR A 95 -6.31 -5.53 -1.19
CA TYR A 95 -5.39 -5.74 -2.31
C TYR A 95 -6.12 -6.51 -3.42
N PRO A 96 -5.61 -6.51 -4.67
CA PRO A 96 -6.14 -7.33 -5.73
C PRO A 96 -6.20 -8.81 -5.32
N ASP A 97 -7.27 -9.52 -5.73
CA ASP A 97 -7.49 -10.92 -5.35
C ASP A 97 -6.31 -11.83 -5.75
N ARG A 98 -5.64 -11.49 -6.86
CA ARG A 98 -4.45 -12.20 -7.34
C ARG A 98 -3.20 -11.42 -6.99
N ALA A 99 -2.25 -12.11 -6.36
CA ALA A 99 -0.91 -11.58 -6.20
C ALA A 99 -0.25 -11.38 -7.58
N PRO A 100 0.62 -10.37 -7.73
CA PRO A 100 1.31 -10.13 -8.98
C PRO A 100 2.20 -11.32 -9.31
N SER A 101 2.26 -11.67 -10.58
CA SER A 101 3.22 -12.65 -11.07
C SER A 101 4.65 -12.10 -10.94
N ARG A 102 5.63 -13.01 -10.95
CA ARG A 102 7.06 -12.61 -10.93
C ARG A 102 7.45 -11.72 -12.12
N TRP A 103 6.72 -11.79 -13.22
CA TRP A 103 6.98 -10.99 -14.43
C TRP A 103 6.44 -9.57 -14.27
N GLU A 104 5.22 -9.41 -13.77
CA GLU A 104 4.62 -8.10 -13.46
C GLU A 104 5.44 -7.34 -12.40
N MET A 105 6.01 -8.06 -11.42
CA MET A 105 6.91 -7.46 -10.42
C MET A 105 8.26 -7.01 -10.98
N ALA A 106 8.72 -7.60 -12.09
CA ALA A 106 9.96 -7.20 -12.75
C ALA A 106 9.74 -5.94 -13.59
N GLU A 107 8.62 -5.86 -14.31
CA GLU A 107 8.24 -4.72 -15.15
C GLU A 107 7.99 -3.44 -14.31
N LEU A 108 7.43 -3.58 -13.09
CA LEU A 108 7.28 -2.46 -12.15
C LEU A 108 8.60 -1.96 -11.54
N LYS A 109 9.69 -2.74 -11.63
CA LYS A 109 11.02 -2.35 -11.12
C LYS A 109 11.93 -1.76 -12.19
N GLU A 110 11.62 -1.97 -13.47
CA GLU A 110 12.35 -1.34 -14.56
C GLU A 110 11.91 0.13 -14.67
N GLU A 111 12.73 1.04 -14.15
CA GLU A 111 12.69 2.43 -14.62
C GLU A 111 12.88 2.43 -16.14
N PRO A 112 12.21 3.33 -16.91
CA PRO A 112 12.34 3.34 -18.36
C PRO A 112 13.81 3.56 -18.70
N VAL A 113 14.47 2.49 -19.16
CA VAL A 113 15.82 2.57 -19.70
C VAL A 113 15.71 3.47 -20.92
N LEU A 114 16.09 4.74 -20.74
CA LEU A 114 16.28 5.70 -21.83
C LEU A 114 17.05 5.00 -22.94
N ASP A 115 16.41 4.93 -24.10
CA ASP A 115 16.83 4.15 -25.25
C ASP A 115 18.31 4.41 -25.56
N SER A 116 19.16 3.42 -25.29
CA SER A 116 20.61 3.47 -25.52
C SER A 116 20.94 3.53 -27.02
N PHE A 117 19.94 3.42 -27.90
CA PHE A 117 20.14 3.44 -29.35
C PHE A 117 20.49 4.82 -29.93
N ASP A 118 20.17 5.94 -29.27
CA ASP A 118 20.50 7.27 -29.81
C ASP A 118 22.00 7.61 -29.71
N LYS A 119 22.74 7.01 -28.76
CA LYS A 119 24.18 7.28 -28.59
C LYS A 119 25.06 6.58 -29.63
N PHE A 120 24.52 5.66 -30.43
CA PHE A 120 25.30 4.92 -31.43
C PHE A 120 25.26 5.57 -32.82
N MET A 121 24.28 6.45 -33.09
CA MET A 121 24.09 7.08 -34.40
C MET A 121 24.81 8.43 -34.55
N ASP A 122 25.11 9.11 -33.44
CA ASP A 122 25.79 10.42 -33.45
C ASP A 122 27.32 10.33 -33.65
N GLY A 123 27.88 9.12 -33.64
CA GLY A 123 29.31 8.86 -33.83
C GLY A 123 29.77 8.59 -35.27
N ARG A 124 28.89 8.72 -36.28
CA ARG A 124 29.20 8.40 -37.69
C ARG A 124 29.12 9.58 -38.67
N THR A 125 29.24 10.79 -38.17
CA THR A 125 29.44 11.99 -39.01
C THR A 125 30.64 12.78 -38.53
N SER A 126 31.83 12.33 -38.93
CA SER A 126 32.95 13.20 -39.29
C SER A 126 33.98 12.44 -40.12
#